data_AF-A0A9W4WTX6-F1
#
_entry.id   AF-A0A9W4WTX6-F1
#
_cell.length_a   1.000
_cell.length_b   1.000
_cell.length_c   1.000
_cell.angle_alpha   90.00
_cell.angle_beta   90.00
_cell.angle_gamma   90.00
#
_symmetry.space_group_name_H-M   'P 1'
#
loop_
_entity.id
_entity.type
_entity.pdbx_description
1 polymer ?
#
loop_
_entity_poly.entity_id
_entity_poly.type
_entity_poly.pdbx_seq_one_letter_code
_entity_poly.pdbx_strand_id
1 'polypeptide(L)'
;MAKLNFLAVFLLTLITNSIAFPTDELVHTLDKRSNKCPCAFAVADFDPKNSNGPVKGIITFAQDESGATTVAGIFSKGFEDTNATYEYQIKDDCGNVLHDLTKELNVQLSGDGGTESFRHKFDSINLNCDNKGILNVQTLGKVPLSKRNCKSLSKRDDKGNVVVSKNGEGYSNAKPT
;
A
#
# COMPACT_ATOMS: atom_id res chain seq x y z
N MET A 1 67.54 -29.48 -6.12
CA MET A 1 67.03 -28.37 -5.29
C MET A 1 66.25 -27.38 -6.15
N ALA A 2 65.04 -27.76 -6.59
CA ALA A 2 64.23 -26.95 -7.52
C ALA A 2 62.73 -27.00 -7.18
N LYS A 3 62.37 -27.27 -5.91
CA LYS A 3 60.98 -27.32 -5.44
C LYS A 3 60.62 -26.23 -4.42
N LEU A 4 61.61 -25.48 -3.91
CA LEU A 4 61.37 -24.40 -2.95
C LEU A 4 61.18 -23.03 -3.61
N ASN A 5 61.71 -22.83 -4.82
CA ASN A 5 61.57 -21.56 -5.56
C ASN A 5 60.23 -21.39 -6.28
N PHE A 6 59.42 -22.43 -6.42
CA PHE A 6 58.12 -22.31 -7.09
C PHE A 6 57.01 -21.85 -6.13
N LEU A 7 57.14 -22.15 -4.83
CA LEU A 7 56.17 -21.77 -3.81
C LEU A 7 56.25 -20.27 -3.45
N ALA A 8 57.45 -19.68 -3.53
CA ALA A 8 57.68 -18.27 -3.22
C ALA A 8 57.07 -17.32 -4.28
N VAL A 9 57.00 -17.73 -5.55
CA VAL A 9 56.44 -16.91 -6.64
C VAL A 9 54.92 -16.84 -6.56
N PHE A 10 54.26 -17.89 -6.05
CA PHE A 10 52.79 -17.92 -5.89
C PHE A 10 52.27 -17.09 -4.71
N LEU A 11 53.13 -16.77 -3.72
CA LEU A 11 52.78 -15.96 -2.55
C LEU A 11 52.95 -14.46 -2.75
N LEU A 12 53.66 -14.03 -3.81
CA LEU A 12 53.95 -12.62 -4.10
C LEU A 12 52.91 -11.92 -4.99
N THR A 13 51.91 -12.65 -5.51
CA THR A 13 50.82 -12.07 -6.33
C THR A 13 49.56 -11.71 -5.54
N LEU A 14 49.57 -11.90 -4.21
CA LEU A 14 48.47 -11.55 -3.30
C LEU A 14 48.57 -10.14 -2.70
N ILE A 15 49.45 -9.28 -3.23
CA ILE A 15 49.52 -7.87 -2.85
C ILE A 15 48.34 -7.13 -3.50
N THR A 16 47.23 -7.10 -2.76
CA THR A 16 46.28 -5.99 -2.64
C THR A 16 46.35 -4.92 -3.73
N ASN A 17 45.60 -5.10 -4.80
CA ASN A 17 44.96 -3.96 -5.44
C ASN A 17 43.74 -3.60 -4.59
N SER A 18 43.96 -2.80 -3.53
CA SER A 18 42.89 -1.95 -3.03
C SER A 18 42.48 -1.07 -4.19
N ILE A 19 41.37 -1.39 -4.84
CA ILE A 19 40.68 -0.43 -5.69
C ILE A 19 40.21 0.65 -4.73
N ALA A 20 41.00 1.72 -4.61
CA ALA A 20 40.52 2.96 -4.07
C ALA A 20 39.34 3.36 -4.96
N PHE A 21 38.12 3.19 -4.45
CA PHE A 21 36.94 3.74 -5.11
C PHE A 21 37.19 5.24 -5.32
N PRO A 22 37.00 5.78 -6.53
CA PRO A 22 37.00 7.22 -6.72
C PRO A 22 35.89 7.78 -5.83
N THR A 23 36.29 8.48 -4.77
CA THR A 23 35.41 8.95 -3.69
C THR A 23 34.61 10.19 -4.07
N ASP A 24 34.72 10.69 -5.31
CA ASP A 24 34.03 11.90 -5.75
C ASP A 24 32.85 11.67 -6.71
N GLU A 25 32.72 10.51 -7.38
CA GLU A 25 31.54 10.21 -8.21
C GLU A 25 30.43 9.44 -7.46
N LEU A 26 30.77 8.81 -6.32
CA LEU A 26 29.79 8.07 -5.53
C LEU A 26 28.84 9.00 -4.75
N VAL A 27 29.24 10.25 -4.50
CA VAL A 27 28.40 11.23 -3.81
C VAL A 27 27.27 11.73 -4.71
N HIS A 28 27.50 11.87 -6.01
CA HIS A 28 26.45 12.24 -6.97
C HIS A 28 25.47 11.10 -7.29
N THR A 29 25.84 9.84 -7.04
CA THR A 29 24.92 8.69 -7.17
C THR A 29 24.17 8.37 -5.88
N LEU A 30 24.68 8.79 -4.72
CA LEU A 30 23.95 8.73 -3.45
C LEU A 30 22.82 9.79 -3.35
N ASP A 31 22.88 10.85 -4.15
CA ASP A 31 21.82 11.87 -4.21
C ASP A 31 20.61 11.46 -5.09
N LYS A 32 20.68 10.34 -5.82
CA LYS A 32 19.51 9.76 -6.51
C LYS A 32 18.54 9.03 -5.56
N ARG A 33 18.76 9.11 -4.26
CA ARG A 33 17.91 8.55 -3.18
C ARG A 33 16.87 9.54 -2.65
N SER A 34 16.91 10.81 -3.04
CA SER A 34 16.03 11.86 -2.48
C SER A 34 14.55 11.77 -2.91
N ASN A 35 14.21 11.05 -3.99
CA ASN A 35 12.87 11.08 -4.59
C ASN A 35 12.19 9.71 -4.70
N LYS A 36 12.65 8.69 -3.96
CA LYS A 36 12.06 7.34 -4.01
C LYS A 36 11.22 7.06 -2.78
N CYS A 37 9.95 6.73 -2.99
CA CYS A 37 9.06 6.25 -1.95
C CYS A 37 9.53 4.87 -1.44
N PRO A 38 9.32 4.54 -0.15
CA PRO A 38 9.55 3.18 0.31
C PRO A 38 8.59 2.23 -0.40
N CYS A 39 9.05 1.05 -0.83
CA CYS A 39 8.12 -0.01 -1.23
C CYS A 39 7.30 -0.43 0.00
N ALA A 40 5.99 -0.52 -0.16
CA ALA A 40 5.08 -0.84 0.93
C ALA A 40 3.97 -1.78 0.45
N PHE A 41 3.44 -2.56 1.38
CA PHE A 41 2.35 -3.49 1.13
C PHE A 41 1.37 -3.43 2.29
N ALA A 42 0.07 -3.47 1.99
CA ALA A 42 -0.98 -3.52 3.00
C ALA A 42 -2.14 -4.38 2.53
N VAL A 43 -2.89 -4.93 3.48
CA VAL A 43 -4.08 -5.76 3.19
C VAL A 43 -5.26 -5.27 3.99
N ALA A 44 -6.36 -4.99 3.30
CA ALA A 44 -7.68 -4.84 3.88
C ALA A 44 -8.39 -6.20 3.80
N ASP A 45 -8.44 -6.89 4.94
CA ASP A 45 -9.05 -8.21 5.08
C ASP A 45 -10.52 -8.10 5.51
N PHE A 46 -11.42 -8.43 4.59
CA PHE A 46 -12.86 -8.49 4.82
C PHE A 46 -13.25 -9.86 5.40
N ASP A 47 -12.64 -10.25 6.51
CA ASP A 47 -13.09 -11.39 7.32
C ASP A 47 -14.00 -10.91 8.45
N PRO A 48 -15.07 -11.62 8.83
CA PRO A 48 -15.94 -11.23 9.96
C PRO A 48 -15.21 -11.01 11.29
N LYS A 49 -14.00 -11.54 11.47
CA LYS A 49 -13.16 -11.31 12.64
C LYS A 49 -12.44 -9.96 12.60
N ASN A 50 -12.20 -9.42 11.41
CA ASN A 50 -11.32 -8.28 11.14
C ASN A 50 -12.06 -7.08 10.52
N SER A 51 -13.30 -7.27 10.11
CA SER A 51 -14.10 -6.30 9.33
C SER A 51 -15.56 -6.30 9.78
N ASN A 52 -16.30 -5.28 9.35
CA ASN A 52 -17.76 -5.22 9.51
C ASN A 52 -18.43 -5.45 8.16
N GLY A 53 -19.58 -6.13 8.16
CA GLY A 53 -20.44 -6.32 7.00
C GLY A 53 -20.40 -7.73 6.42
N PRO A 54 -21.21 -8.00 5.38
CA PRO A 54 -21.41 -9.34 4.84
C PRO A 54 -20.36 -9.77 3.81
N VAL A 55 -19.62 -8.83 3.21
CA VAL A 55 -18.64 -9.11 2.16
C VAL A 55 -17.44 -9.86 2.74
N LYS A 56 -16.98 -10.89 2.00
CA LYS A 56 -15.84 -11.72 2.38
C LYS A 56 -14.77 -11.79 1.31
N GLY A 57 -13.57 -11.32 1.61
CA GLY A 57 -12.47 -11.29 0.67
C GLY A 57 -11.33 -10.40 1.11
N ILE A 58 -10.48 -10.02 0.16
CA ILE A 58 -9.32 -9.18 0.42
C ILE A 58 -9.17 -8.10 -0.64
N ILE A 59 -8.68 -6.94 -0.21
CA ILE A 59 -8.10 -5.93 -1.08
C ILE A 59 -6.66 -5.70 -0.62
N THR A 60 -5.72 -5.80 -1.53
CA THR A 60 -4.29 -5.63 -1.32
C THR A 60 -3.82 -4.35 -2.00
N PHE A 61 -2.81 -3.74 -1.41
CA PHE A 61 -2.19 -2.51 -1.87
C PHE A 61 -0.69 -2.73 -1.96
N ALA A 62 -0.08 -2.44 -3.11
CA ALA A 62 1.36 -2.56 -3.32
C ALA A 62 1.91 -1.25 -3.91
N GLN A 63 2.66 -0.51 -3.11
CA GLN A 63 3.33 0.73 -3.52
C GLN A 63 4.72 0.44 -4.10
N ASP A 64 5.02 1.03 -5.25
CA ASP A 64 6.36 0.98 -5.86
C ASP A 64 7.23 2.20 -5.45
N GLU A 65 8.49 2.21 -5.88
CA GLU A 65 9.45 3.28 -5.54
C GLU A 65 9.05 4.67 -6.07
N SER A 66 8.11 4.75 -7.03
CA SER A 66 7.59 6.02 -7.55
C SER A 66 6.47 6.60 -6.69
N GLY A 67 5.94 5.82 -5.73
CA GLY A 67 4.81 6.19 -4.89
C GLY A 67 3.45 5.78 -5.45
N ALA A 68 3.41 5.25 -6.67
CA ALA A 68 2.20 4.70 -7.25
C ALA A 68 1.82 3.38 -6.57
N THR A 69 0.51 3.17 -6.36
CA THR A 69 -0.02 2.00 -5.66
C THR A 69 -0.86 1.14 -6.59
N THR A 70 -0.49 -0.12 -6.74
CA THR A 70 -1.35 -1.14 -7.32
C THR A 70 -2.34 -1.62 -6.28
N VAL A 71 -3.63 -1.50 -6.58
CA VAL A 71 -4.72 -2.07 -5.79
C VAL A 71 -5.24 -3.31 -6.51
N ALA A 72 -5.34 -4.43 -5.80
CA ALA A 72 -5.87 -5.67 -6.34
C ALA A 72 -6.72 -6.38 -5.31
N GLY A 73 -7.74 -7.13 -5.73
CA GLY A 73 -8.59 -7.82 -4.78
C GLY A 73 -9.46 -8.89 -5.40
N ILE A 74 -10.14 -9.58 -4.52
CA ILE A 74 -11.13 -10.61 -4.84
C ILE A 74 -12.05 -10.78 -3.64
N PHE A 75 -13.34 -10.94 -3.93
CA PHE A 75 -14.33 -11.31 -2.94
C PHE A 75 -14.92 -12.66 -3.25
N SER A 76 -14.97 -13.51 -2.24
CA SER A 76 -15.52 -14.86 -2.33
C SER A 76 -17.04 -14.91 -2.22
N LYS A 77 -17.65 -13.95 -1.51
CA LYS A 77 -19.11 -13.84 -1.31
C LYS A 77 -19.51 -12.54 -0.60
N GLY A 78 -20.81 -12.35 -0.45
CA GLY A 78 -21.43 -11.33 0.41
C GLY A 78 -22.06 -10.17 -0.35
N PHE A 79 -22.01 -10.17 -1.69
CA PHE A 79 -22.81 -9.29 -2.53
C PHE A 79 -24.16 -9.95 -2.82
N GLU A 80 -25.16 -9.70 -1.98
CA GLU A 80 -26.47 -10.37 -2.07
C GLU A 80 -27.31 -9.92 -3.26
N ASP A 81 -27.11 -8.67 -3.70
CA ASP A 81 -27.81 -8.07 -4.82
C ASP A 81 -26.80 -7.76 -5.92
N THR A 82 -26.74 -8.63 -6.93
CA THR A 82 -25.79 -8.52 -8.03
C THR A 82 -26.16 -7.46 -9.06
N ASN A 83 -27.35 -6.87 -8.95
CA ASN A 83 -27.80 -5.77 -9.82
C ASN A 83 -27.57 -4.39 -9.19
N ALA A 84 -27.20 -4.34 -7.90
CA ALA A 84 -26.88 -3.08 -7.24
C ALA A 84 -25.52 -2.54 -7.69
N THR A 85 -25.39 -1.21 -7.58
CA THR A 85 -24.09 -0.56 -7.72
C THR A 85 -23.39 -0.57 -6.36
N TYR A 86 -22.19 -1.15 -6.33
CA TYR A 86 -21.32 -1.10 -5.18
C TYR A 86 -20.18 -0.12 -5.43
N GLU A 87 -19.88 0.68 -4.42
CA GLU A 87 -18.82 1.69 -4.45
C GLU A 87 -17.67 1.21 -3.57
N TYR A 88 -16.44 1.42 -4.04
CA TYR A 88 -15.22 1.03 -3.34
C TYR A 88 -14.43 2.30 -3.03
N GLN A 89 -14.41 2.69 -1.77
CA GLN A 89 -13.87 3.99 -1.33
C GLN A 89 -12.84 3.80 -0.22
N ILE A 90 -11.79 4.61 -0.25
CA ILE A 90 -10.90 4.79 0.90
C ILE A 90 -11.38 6.04 1.62
N LYS A 91 -11.80 5.89 2.87
CA LYS A 91 -12.30 6.99 3.71
C LYS A 91 -11.33 7.27 4.86
N ASP A 92 -11.28 8.51 5.31
CA ASP A 92 -10.69 8.82 6.62
C ASP A 92 -11.62 8.34 7.75
N ASP A 93 -11.14 8.41 8.99
CA ASP A 93 -11.94 7.99 10.15
C ASP A 93 -13.14 8.92 10.45
N CYS A 94 -13.21 10.11 9.83
CA CYS A 94 -14.40 10.98 9.85
C CYS A 94 -15.42 10.61 8.76
N GLY A 95 -15.13 9.62 7.92
CA GLY A 95 -15.98 9.19 6.81
C GLY A 95 -15.86 10.05 5.55
N ASN A 96 -14.92 10.99 5.48
CA ASN A 96 -14.66 11.73 4.26
C ASN A 96 -13.99 10.80 3.24
N VAL A 97 -14.44 10.83 1.99
CA VAL A 97 -13.83 10.06 0.90
C VAL A 97 -12.49 10.69 0.55
N LEU A 98 -11.41 9.93 0.73
CA LEU A 98 -10.06 10.29 0.30
C LEU A 98 -9.84 9.89 -1.15
N HIS A 99 -10.28 8.67 -1.50
CA HIS A 99 -10.17 8.12 -2.85
C HIS A 99 -11.42 7.29 -3.19
N ASP A 100 -11.99 7.53 -4.37
CA ASP A 100 -13.01 6.66 -4.96
C ASP A 100 -12.33 5.75 -5.99
N LEU A 101 -12.38 4.44 -5.76
CA LEU A 101 -11.74 3.42 -6.58
C LEU A 101 -12.71 2.77 -7.56
N THR A 102 -14.02 3.07 -7.44
CA THR A 102 -15.11 2.29 -8.03
C THR A 102 -14.96 2.11 -9.53
N LYS A 103 -14.77 3.22 -10.25
CA LYS A 103 -14.70 3.23 -11.72
C LYS A 103 -13.45 2.51 -12.24
N GLU A 104 -12.30 2.77 -11.63
CA GLU A 104 -11.01 2.28 -12.12
C GLU A 104 -10.77 0.81 -11.77
N LEU A 105 -11.31 0.33 -10.64
CA LEU A 105 -11.30 -1.09 -10.31
C LEU A 105 -12.28 -1.90 -11.17
N ASN A 106 -13.40 -1.28 -11.58
CA ASN A 106 -14.43 -1.90 -12.43
C ASN A 106 -14.81 -3.32 -11.98
N VAL A 107 -15.10 -3.46 -10.68
CA VAL A 107 -15.32 -4.78 -10.06
C VAL A 107 -16.54 -5.46 -10.66
N GLN A 108 -16.35 -6.69 -11.14
CA GLN A 108 -17.42 -7.52 -11.71
C GLN A 108 -17.89 -8.53 -10.66
N LEU A 109 -19.19 -8.48 -10.34
CA LEU A 109 -19.80 -9.44 -9.43
C LEU A 109 -20.01 -10.78 -10.13
N SER A 110 -19.73 -11.87 -9.44
CA SER A 110 -20.10 -13.21 -9.90
C SER A 110 -21.51 -13.57 -9.41
N GLY A 111 -22.18 -14.46 -10.13
CA GLY A 111 -23.57 -14.84 -9.85
C GLY A 111 -23.80 -15.54 -8.50
N ASP A 112 -22.73 -15.92 -7.79
CA ASP A 112 -22.73 -16.50 -6.45
C ASP A 112 -22.50 -15.44 -5.33
N GLY A 113 -22.50 -14.16 -5.69
CA GLY A 113 -22.31 -13.04 -4.77
C GLY A 113 -20.86 -12.78 -4.40
N GLY A 114 -19.89 -13.36 -5.13
CA GLY A 114 -18.47 -13.02 -5.10
C GLY A 114 -18.10 -12.02 -6.20
N THR A 115 -16.83 -11.99 -6.57
CA THR A 115 -16.31 -11.21 -7.70
C THR A 115 -15.27 -11.98 -8.50
N GLU A 116 -15.08 -11.59 -9.76
CA GLU A 116 -13.80 -11.86 -10.42
C GLU A 116 -12.66 -11.12 -9.70
N SER A 117 -11.41 -11.54 -9.94
CA SER A 117 -10.27 -10.78 -9.45
C SER A 117 -10.15 -9.47 -10.21
N PHE A 118 -9.84 -8.40 -9.48
CA PHE A 118 -9.69 -7.06 -10.04
C PHE A 118 -8.33 -6.47 -9.68
N ARG A 119 -7.83 -5.58 -10.54
CA ARG A 119 -6.54 -4.90 -10.34
C ARG A 119 -6.48 -3.59 -11.11
N HIS A 120 -5.96 -2.56 -10.48
CA HIS A 120 -5.62 -1.30 -11.13
C HIS A 120 -4.40 -0.64 -10.48
N LYS A 121 -3.60 0.11 -11.25
CA LYS A 121 -2.48 0.90 -10.73
C LYS A 121 -2.89 2.37 -10.63
N PHE A 122 -2.83 2.93 -9.44
CA PHE A 122 -3.15 4.32 -9.16
C PHE A 122 -1.86 5.11 -8.92
N ASP A 123 -1.59 6.10 -9.77
CA ASP A 123 -0.44 7.00 -9.59
C ASP A 123 -0.69 8.08 -8.53
N SER A 124 -1.96 8.30 -8.15
CA SER A 124 -2.38 9.31 -7.18
C SER A 124 -2.58 8.78 -5.75
N ILE A 125 -2.46 7.46 -5.55
CA ILE A 125 -2.60 6.81 -4.25
C ILE A 125 -1.24 6.33 -3.80
N ASN A 126 -0.85 6.73 -2.60
CA ASN A 126 0.35 6.23 -1.92
C ASN A 126 -0.04 5.61 -0.57
N LEU A 127 0.73 4.63 -0.10
CA LEU A 127 0.60 3.98 1.20
C LEU A 127 1.25 4.80 2.30
N ASN A 128 2.53 5.11 2.15
CA ASN A 128 3.34 5.74 3.19
C ASN A 128 4.51 6.56 2.61
N CYS A 129 4.40 7.04 1.37
CA CYS A 129 5.42 7.90 0.78
C CYS A 129 5.44 9.29 1.42
N ASP A 130 4.27 9.79 1.81
CA ASP A 130 4.12 11.07 2.50
C ASP A 130 3.09 10.97 3.64
N ASN A 131 2.74 12.12 4.23
CA ASN A 131 1.74 12.22 5.28
C ASN A 131 0.29 12.10 4.78
N LYS A 132 0.07 12.00 3.46
CA LYS A 132 -1.22 11.75 2.83
C LYS A 132 -1.39 10.28 2.44
N GLY A 133 -0.35 9.46 2.62
CA GLY A 133 -0.43 8.04 2.35
C GLY A 133 -1.47 7.35 3.23
N ILE A 134 -2.22 6.39 2.68
CA ILE A 134 -3.40 5.80 3.33
C ILE A 134 -3.10 5.09 4.66
N LEU A 135 -1.84 4.74 4.94
CA LEU A 135 -1.40 4.17 6.22
C LEU A 135 -1.01 5.25 7.26
N ASN A 136 -0.91 6.50 6.82
CA ASN A 136 -0.44 7.66 7.58
C ASN A 136 -1.52 8.75 7.72
N VAL A 137 -2.64 8.67 6.98
CA VAL A 137 -3.69 9.69 7.02
C VAL A 137 -4.30 9.77 8.41
N GLN A 138 -3.81 10.74 9.18
CA GLN A 138 -4.57 11.34 10.25
C GLN A 138 -5.66 12.21 9.62
N THR A 139 -6.83 12.28 10.26
CA THR A 139 -7.80 13.36 9.99
C THR A 139 -7.00 14.67 9.94
N LEU A 140 -6.82 15.27 8.76
CA LEU A 140 -5.84 16.34 8.53
C LEU A 140 -5.98 17.37 9.65
N GLY A 141 -4.99 17.41 10.54
CA GLY A 141 -4.97 18.33 11.66
C GLY A 141 -5.07 19.75 11.12
N LYS A 142 -6.28 20.36 11.22
CA LYS A 142 -6.65 21.79 11.09
C LYS A 142 -8.10 22.04 10.68
N VAL A 143 -9.01 21.06 10.67
CA VAL A 143 -10.44 21.43 10.72
C VAL A 143 -10.75 21.83 12.17
N PRO A 144 -11.13 23.09 12.47
CA PRO A 144 -11.63 23.44 13.78
C PRO A 144 -12.77 22.48 14.08
N LEU A 145 -12.78 21.88 15.26
CA LEU A 145 -13.79 20.94 15.76
C LEU A 145 -15.19 21.59 15.81
N SER A 146 -15.80 21.91 14.66
CA SER A 146 -17.17 22.36 14.52
C SER A 146 -18.08 21.29 13.92
N LYS A 147 -17.51 20.24 13.30
CA LYS A 147 -18.25 19.02 12.98
C LYS A 147 -18.31 18.14 14.23
N ARG A 148 -19.38 18.33 15.00
CA ARG A 148 -19.76 17.59 16.23
C ARG A 148 -19.84 16.05 16.10
N ASN A 149 -19.36 15.44 15.01
CA ASN A 149 -19.56 14.03 14.68
C ASN A 149 -18.28 13.21 14.46
N CYS A 150 -17.08 13.81 14.47
CA CYS A 150 -15.86 13.02 14.49
C CYS A 150 -15.60 12.58 15.94
N LYS A 151 -15.66 11.27 16.21
CA LYS A 151 -15.29 10.74 17.53
C LYS A 151 -13.83 11.10 17.82
N SER A 152 -13.52 11.40 19.08
CA SER A 152 -12.14 11.53 19.56
C SER A 152 -11.42 10.20 19.35
N LEU A 153 -10.54 10.12 18.36
CA LEU A 153 -9.79 8.91 18.05
C LEU A 153 -8.49 8.86 18.84
N SER A 154 -8.07 7.66 19.20
CA SER A 154 -6.73 7.42 19.74
C SER A 154 -5.73 7.40 18.59
N LYS A 155 -4.47 7.81 18.81
CA LYS A 155 -3.39 7.80 17.80
C LYS A 155 -3.13 6.45 17.09
N ARG A 156 -3.80 5.37 17.51
CA ARG A 156 -3.70 4.02 16.94
C ARG A 156 -4.78 3.74 15.89
N ASP A 157 -5.75 4.62 15.75
CA ASP A 157 -6.88 4.44 14.82
C ASP A 157 -6.67 5.13 13.46
N ASP A 158 -5.61 5.94 13.33
CA ASP A 158 -5.31 6.86 12.23
C ASP A 158 -4.85 6.16 10.92
N LYS A 159 -5.74 5.38 10.31
CA LYS A 159 -5.51 4.76 9.00
C LYS A 159 -6.74 4.93 8.13
N GLY A 160 -6.53 5.07 6.82
CA GLY A 160 -7.62 5.01 5.85
C GLY A 160 -8.42 3.72 6.01
N ASN A 161 -9.73 3.78 5.88
CA ASN A 161 -10.62 2.63 5.94
C ASN A 161 -11.12 2.31 4.53
N VAL A 162 -11.00 1.05 4.10
CA VAL A 162 -11.56 0.62 2.82
C VAL A 162 -13.03 0.28 3.06
N VAL A 163 -13.92 1.01 2.41
CA VAL A 163 -15.36 0.90 2.58
C VAL A 163 -15.98 0.47 1.26
N VAL A 164 -16.73 -0.62 1.33
CA VAL A 164 -17.68 -1.02 0.29
C VAL A 164 -19.02 -0.40 0.66
N SER A 165 -19.61 0.39 -0.23
CA SER A 165 -20.94 0.98 -0.03
C SER A 165 -21.93 0.40 -1.04
N LYS A 166 -23.19 0.29 -0.66
CA LYS A 166 -24.31 -0.08 -1.54
C LYS A 166 -25.24 1.13 -1.62
N ASN A 167 -25.41 1.71 -2.81
CA ASN A 167 -26.24 2.90 -3.03
C ASN A 167 -25.92 4.07 -2.07
N GLY A 168 -24.63 4.30 -1.80
CA GLY A 168 -24.14 5.35 -0.89
C GLY A 168 -24.17 5.01 0.61
N GLU A 169 -24.76 3.89 1.01
CA GLU A 169 -24.75 3.42 2.41
C GLU A 169 -23.61 2.44 2.67
N GLY A 170 -22.93 2.58 3.81
CA GLY A 170 -21.81 1.70 4.18
C GLY A 170 -22.27 0.24 4.32
N TYR A 171 -21.74 -0.63 3.46
CA TYR A 171 -22.14 -2.03 3.36
C TYR A 171 -21.12 -2.97 4.03
N SER A 172 -19.83 -2.73 3.82
CA SER A 172 -18.74 -3.42 4.53
C SER A 172 -17.52 -2.52 4.68
N ASN A 173 -16.67 -2.76 5.67
CA ASN A 173 -15.42 -2.02 5.81
C ASN A 173 -14.30 -2.83 6.46
N ALA A 174 -13.07 -2.60 5.99
CA ALA A 174 -11.86 -3.22 6.51
C ALA A 174 -10.70 -2.22 6.48
N LYS A 175 -9.87 -2.24 7.53
CA LYS A 175 -8.68 -1.38 7.61
C LYS A 175 -7.49 -2.06 6.93
N PRO A 176 -6.72 -1.36 6.08
CA PRO A 176 -5.46 -1.84 5.55
C PRO A 176 -4.42 -1.90 6.68
N THR A 177 -3.87 -3.10 6.92
CA THR A 177 -2.82 -3.34 7.93
C THR A 177 -1.49 -3.65 7.29
#